data_AF-A0A7K3LA50-F1
#
_entry.id   AF-A0A7K3LA50-F1
#
_cell.length_a   1.000
_cell.length_b   1.000
_cell.length_c   1.000
_cell.angle_alpha   90.00
_cell.angle_beta   90.00
_cell.angle_gamma   90.00
#
_symmetry.space_group_name_H-M   'P 1'
#
loop_
_entity.id
_entity.type
_entity.pdbx_description
1 polymer ?
#
loop_
_entity_poly.entity_id
_entity_poly.type
_entity_poly.pdbx_seq_one_letter_code
_entity_poly.pdbx_strand_id
1 'polypeptide(L)'
;DDISSFLFSYQSQADTAGHSFGGGSDEYMQAVINLGANIKEILAAIEEVKAITGDDWSIILTTDHGHTQSLGFGHGFQSPNETTQFVIFDQAGADTTDGSQNLNYSIADITPTILALFGVPMRSDFDGVSMTDPTILNSIVAPVDLKQALTDAIAMFGYPNIGNDIELAIRTVIASIPYGINLGLTEITKFLQTIIDQDIFLLSGLAELTQQVVQFTGRLVVDSTNAMAVAISHLLGAGVIDPTDEPLPLPGSADFSLPDFHDTDLPLLLDVDALLG
;
A
#
# COMPACT_ATOMS: atom_id res chain seq x y z
N ASP A 1 -20.22 25.52 -12.95
CA ASP A 1 -20.10 24.22 -13.62
C ASP A 1 -19.99 23.16 -12.54
N ASP A 2 -20.86 22.15 -12.59
CA ASP A 2 -20.86 21.02 -11.65
C ASP A 2 -20.00 19.91 -12.25
N ILE A 3 -18.69 20.12 -12.22
CA ILE A 3 -17.71 19.12 -12.67
C ILE A 3 -17.15 18.42 -11.43
N SER A 4 -17.70 17.25 -11.11
CA SER A 4 -17.13 16.38 -10.09
C SER A 4 -15.67 16.10 -10.45
N SER A 5 -14.76 16.53 -9.58
CA SER A 5 -13.32 16.49 -9.80
C SER A 5 -12.68 15.47 -8.87
N PHE A 6 -11.68 14.75 -9.35
CA PHE A 6 -10.91 13.79 -8.56
C PHE A 6 -9.44 14.19 -8.58
N LEU A 7 -8.85 14.33 -7.39
CA LEU A 7 -7.43 14.62 -7.21
C LEU A 7 -6.78 13.51 -6.40
N PHE A 8 -5.68 12.98 -6.90
CA PHE A 8 -4.85 12.03 -6.18
C PHE A 8 -3.44 12.62 -6.01
N SER A 9 -2.97 12.66 -4.76
CA SER A 9 -1.62 13.10 -4.41
C SER A 9 -0.89 11.98 -3.69
N TYR A 10 0.32 11.68 -4.13
CA TYR A 10 1.18 10.64 -3.55
C TYR A 10 2.45 11.27 -2.99
N GLN A 11 2.87 10.82 -1.81
CA GLN A 11 3.97 11.38 -1.03
C GLN A 11 4.92 10.25 -0.60
N SER A 12 6.07 10.11 -1.25
CA SER A 12 7.01 8.98 -1.08
C SER A 12 8.05 9.15 0.03
N GLN A 13 8.03 10.28 0.75
CA GLN A 13 9.16 10.69 1.60
C GLN A 13 9.37 9.75 2.79
N ALA A 14 8.27 9.28 3.41
CA ALA A 14 8.35 8.37 4.55
C ALA A 14 8.91 7.00 4.14
N ASP A 15 8.43 6.43 3.04
CA ASP A 15 8.96 5.18 2.48
C ASP A 15 10.45 5.30 2.12
N THR A 16 10.82 6.38 1.42
CA THR A 16 12.22 6.66 1.06
C THR A 16 13.13 6.76 2.29
N ALA A 17 12.67 7.44 3.36
CA ALA A 17 13.40 7.52 4.62
C ALA A 17 13.48 6.16 5.32
N GLY A 18 12.42 5.36 5.26
CA GLY A 18 12.36 4.01 5.80
C GLY A 18 13.41 3.10 5.16
N HIS A 19 13.50 3.08 3.84
CA HIS A 19 14.53 2.30 3.12
C HIS A 19 15.95 2.79 3.40
N SER A 20 16.13 4.10 3.59
CA SER A 20 17.46 4.71 3.77
C SER A 20 17.99 4.59 5.21
N PHE A 21 17.12 4.61 6.21
CA PHE A 21 17.51 4.73 7.62
C PHE A 21 16.80 3.76 8.58
N GLY A 22 15.73 3.09 8.14
CA GLY A 22 14.84 2.25 8.96
C GLY A 22 13.66 3.03 9.55
N GLY A 23 12.53 2.36 9.73
CA GLY A 23 11.29 3.00 10.21
C GLY A 23 11.33 3.47 11.67
N GLY A 24 12.34 3.04 12.45
CA GLY A 24 12.57 3.48 13.82
C GLY A 24 13.56 4.64 13.95
N SER A 25 14.01 5.24 12.84
CA SER A 25 15.03 6.28 12.85
C SER A 25 14.47 7.69 13.04
N ASP A 26 15.34 8.63 13.45
CA ASP A 26 14.98 10.05 13.56
C ASP A 26 14.66 10.66 12.19
N GLU A 27 15.30 10.19 11.11
CA GLU A 27 15.03 10.60 9.73
C GLU A 27 13.63 10.18 9.28
N TYR A 28 13.20 8.95 9.60
CA TYR A 28 11.84 8.50 9.32
C TYR A 28 10.82 9.34 10.09
N MET A 29 11.05 9.60 11.37
CA MET A 29 10.21 10.50 12.18
C MET A 29 10.14 11.90 11.55
N GLN A 30 11.26 12.48 11.11
CA GLN A 30 11.29 13.79 10.48
C GLN A 30 10.55 13.79 9.14
N ALA A 31 10.64 12.72 8.35
CA ALA A 31 9.90 12.58 7.10
C ALA A 31 8.38 12.56 7.36
N VAL A 32 7.92 11.87 8.40
CA VAL A 32 6.50 11.88 8.81
C VAL A 32 6.05 13.29 9.28
N ILE A 33 6.88 14.02 10.02
CA ILE A 33 6.60 15.41 10.40
C ILE A 33 6.45 16.31 9.16
N ASN A 34 7.35 16.16 8.20
CA ASN A 34 7.31 16.92 6.95
C ASN A 34 6.07 16.57 6.12
N LEU A 35 5.68 15.30 6.07
CA LEU A 35 4.43 14.87 5.43
C LEU A 35 3.21 15.56 6.05
N GLY A 36 3.16 15.64 7.38
CA GLY A 36 2.10 16.39 8.07
C GLY A 36 2.06 17.87 7.70
N ALA A 37 3.22 18.50 7.47
CA ALA A 37 3.30 19.88 6.98
C ALA A 37 2.77 20.01 5.54
N ASN A 38 3.13 19.09 4.65
CA ASN A 38 2.62 19.07 3.26
C ASN A 38 1.10 18.89 3.21
N ILE A 39 0.56 17.97 4.02
CA ILE A 39 -0.90 17.76 4.13
C ILE A 39 -1.59 19.05 4.59
N LYS A 40 -1.01 19.75 5.57
CA LYS A 40 -1.55 21.04 6.03
C LYS A 40 -1.61 22.08 4.91
N GLU A 41 -0.59 22.15 4.06
CA GLU A 41 -0.59 23.08 2.91
C GLU A 41 -1.66 22.70 1.87
N ILE A 42 -1.84 21.41 1.58
CA ILE A 42 -2.91 20.92 0.70
C ILE A 42 -4.28 21.28 1.26
N LEU A 43 -4.53 21.03 2.55
CA LEU A 43 -5.79 21.35 3.20
C LEU A 43 -6.08 22.87 3.20
N ALA A 44 -5.06 23.71 3.39
CA ALA A 44 -5.19 25.15 3.28
C ALA A 44 -5.58 25.59 1.85
N ALA A 45 -4.97 24.99 0.82
CA ALA A 45 -5.35 25.26 -0.57
C ALA A 45 -6.78 24.83 -0.88
N ILE A 46 -7.24 23.70 -0.34
CA ILE A 46 -8.64 23.25 -0.46
C ILE A 46 -9.59 24.27 0.20
N GLU A 47 -9.24 24.78 1.38
CA GLU A 47 -10.05 25.81 2.06
C GLU A 47 -10.12 27.12 1.25
N GLU A 48 -9.03 27.54 0.63
CA GLU A 48 -9.02 28.70 -0.29
C GLU A 48 -9.93 28.47 -1.51
N VAL A 49 -9.88 27.28 -2.13
CA VAL A 49 -10.75 26.91 -3.25
C VAL A 49 -12.22 26.91 -2.81
N LYS A 50 -12.54 26.32 -1.66
CA LYS A 50 -13.90 26.33 -1.08
C LYS A 50 -14.41 27.75 -0.85
N ALA A 51 -13.55 28.66 -0.37
CA ALA A 51 -13.94 30.06 -0.16
C ALA A 51 -14.27 30.81 -1.47
N ILE A 52 -13.64 30.42 -2.59
CA ILE A 52 -13.84 31.04 -3.91
C ILE A 52 -15.05 30.44 -4.64
N THR A 53 -15.16 29.11 -4.61
CA THR A 53 -16.11 28.34 -5.44
C THR A 53 -17.38 27.95 -4.69
N GLY A 54 -17.28 27.77 -3.37
CA GLY A 54 -18.28 27.11 -2.54
C GLY A 54 -18.20 25.58 -2.59
N ASP A 55 -17.27 25.00 -3.36
CA ASP A 55 -17.15 23.56 -3.52
C ASP A 55 -16.58 22.94 -2.24
N ASP A 56 -17.30 21.95 -1.71
CA ASP A 56 -16.89 21.18 -0.54
C ASP A 56 -16.30 19.84 -0.97
N TRP A 57 -15.19 19.45 -0.33
CA TRP A 57 -14.37 18.32 -0.76
C TRP A 57 -14.44 17.18 0.24
N SER A 58 -14.65 15.96 -0.25
CA SER A 58 -14.42 14.76 0.55
C SER A 58 -12.94 14.39 0.48
N ILE A 59 -12.31 14.16 1.63
CA ILE A 59 -10.87 13.92 1.76
C ILE A 59 -10.66 12.52 2.34
N ILE A 60 -9.88 11.70 1.64
CA ILE A 60 -9.41 10.41 2.12
C ILE A 60 -7.87 10.47 2.23
N LEU A 61 -7.34 10.20 3.42
CA LEU A 61 -5.91 10.04 3.65
C LEU A 61 -5.63 8.60 4.08
N THR A 62 -4.65 7.96 3.47
CA THR A 62 -4.27 6.59 3.78
C THR A 62 -2.78 6.36 3.54
N THR A 63 -2.32 5.15 3.85
CA THR A 63 -1.01 4.61 3.47
C THR A 63 -1.23 3.25 2.83
N ASP A 64 -0.42 2.89 1.86
CA ASP A 64 -0.43 1.56 1.24
C ASP A 64 0.13 0.49 2.18
N HIS A 65 1.15 0.83 2.96
CA HIS A 65 1.75 -0.02 3.99
C HIS A 65 2.46 0.81 5.07
N GLY A 66 2.93 0.12 6.11
CA GLY A 66 3.91 0.62 7.08
C GLY A 66 5.32 0.14 6.77
N HIS A 67 6.23 0.15 7.76
CA HIS A 67 7.65 -0.14 7.54
C HIS A 67 8.30 -0.77 8.78
N THR A 68 9.26 -1.68 8.59
CA THR A 68 10.04 -2.28 9.68
C THR A 68 10.89 -1.24 10.39
N GLN A 69 11.07 -1.41 11.70
CA GLN A 69 11.84 -0.47 12.53
C GLN A 69 13.33 -0.43 12.16
N SER A 70 13.93 -1.58 11.89
CA SER A 70 15.34 -1.69 11.52
C SER A 70 15.58 -1.33 10.05
N LEU A 71 16.78 -0.84 9.75
CA LEU A 71 17.27 -0.72 8.38
C LEU A 71 17.33 -2.09 7.70
N GLY A 72 16.88 -2.19 6.45
CA GLY A 72 16.79 -3.44 5.70
C GLY A 72 15.84 -3.33 4.51
N PHE A 73 15.17 -4.43 4.16
CA PHE A 73 14.19 -4.45 3.05
C PHE A 73 12.93 -3.62 3.33
N GLY A 74 12.62 -3.35 4.60
CA GLY A 74 11.63 -2.36 4.97
C GLY A 74 10.19 -2.84 5.01
N HIS A 75 9.67 -3.43 3.94
CA HIS A 75 8.27 -3.89 3.87
C HIS A 75 8.05 -4.98 2.81
N GLY A 76 6.93 -5.70 2.83
CA GLY A 76 6.57 -6.75 1.87
C GLY A 76 6.47 -8.18 2.45
N PHE A 77 6.70 -8.35 3.75
CA PHE A 77 6.64 -9.63 4.46
C PHE A 77 5.55 -9.67 5.54
N GLN A 78 4.70 -8.66 5.60
CA GLN A 78 3.48 -8.61 6.43
C GLN A 78 3.74 -8.61 7.95
N SER A 79 4.88 -8.14 8.45
CA SER A 79 5.02 -7.92 9.90
C SER A 79 3.99 -6.89 10.41
N PRO A 80 3.66 -6.88 11.72
CA PRO A 80 2.72 -5.91 12.28
C PRO A 80 2.99 -4.46 11.89
N ASN A 81 4.26 -4.04 11.92
CA ASN A 81 4.63 -2.67 11.55
C ASN A 81 4.45 -2.38 10.05
N GLU A 82 4.50 -3.40 9.19
CA GLU A 82 4.26 -3.28 7.75
C GLU A 82 2.77 -3.30 7.41
N THR A 83 1.97 -4.09 8.14
CA THR A 83 0.52 -4.23 7.89
C THR A 83 -0.30 -3.18 8.60
N THR A 84 0.27 -2.54 9.62
CA THR A 84 -0.38 -1.42 10.31
C THR A 84 -0.50 -0.27 9.33
N GLN A 85 -1.74 0.05 9.01
CA GLN A 85 -2.15 1.05 8.05
C GLN A 85 -3.33 1.82 8.62
N PHE A 86 -3.68 2.93 7.99
CA PHE A 86 -4.77 3.78 8.45
C PHE A 86 -5.59 4.30 7.28
N VAL A 87 -6.85 4.61 7.55
CA VAL A 87 -7.69 5.43 6.69
C VAL A 87 -8.27 6.54 7.57
N ILE A 88 -8.11 7.78 7.13
CA ILE A 88 -8.83 8.94 7.65
C ILE A 88 -9.77 9.37 6.53
N PHE A 89 -11.05 9.47 6.85
CA PHE A 89 -12.07 9.91 5.91
C PHE A 89 -12.85 11.08 6.50
N ASP A 90 -12.83 12.18 5.77
CA ASP A 90 -13.64 13.37 6.00
C ASP A 90 -14.58 13.52 4.79
N GLN A 91 -15.88 13.40 5.03
CA GLN A 91 -16.88 13.48 3.98
C GLN A 91 -17.43 14.90 3.90
N ALA A 92 -17.44 15.47 2.70
CA ALA A 92 -17.99 16.81 2.44
C ALA A 92 -19.39 16.99 3.07
N GLY A 93 -19.55 18.04 3.87
CA GLY A 93 -20.79 18.39 4.55
C GLY A 93 -21.23 17.45 5.68
N ALA A 94 -20.38 16.53 6.17
CA ALA A 94 -20.75 15.52 7.16
C ALA A 94 -19.81 15.48 8.39
N ASP A 95 -19.93 16.48 9.26
CA ASP A 95 -19.01 16.68 10.41
C ASP A 95 -19.45 15.94 11.70
N THR A 96 -20.52 15.15 11.65
CA THR A 96 -21.17 14.60 12.87
C THR A 96 -20.32 13.57 13.62
N THR A 97 -19.28 13.04 12.98
CA THR A 97 -18.44 11.95 13.50
C THR A 97 -16.98 12.37 13.63
N ASP A 98 -16.68 13.66 13.58
CA ASP A 98 -15.31 14.18 13.73
C ASP A 98 -14.67 13.70 15.04
N GLY A 99 -13.42 13.23 14.94
CA GLY A 99 -12.68 12.67 16.07
C GLY A 99 -13.17 11.29 16.54
N SER A 100 -14.09 10.66 15.81
CA SER A 100 -14.51 9.28 16.06
C SER A 100 -13.58 8.27 15.38
N GLN A 101 -13.71 7.01 15.78
CA GLN A 101 -13.00 5.87 15.18
C GLN A 101 -14.00 4.90 14.58
N ASN A 102 -13.69 4.33 13.42
CA ASN A 102 -14.42 3.20 12.87
C ASN A 102 -13.71 1.88 13.26
N LEU A 103 -14.46 0.91 13.79
CA LEU A 103 -13.93 -0.39 14.20
C LEU A 103 -14.03 -1.48 13.12
N ASN A 104 -14.63 -1.17 11.97
CA ASN A 104 -14.94 -2.13 10.92
C ASN A 104 -14.67 -1.51 9.54
N TYR A 105 -13.45 -1.03 9.32
CA TYR A 105 -13.00 -0.53 8.02
C TYR A 105 -11.85 -1.37 7.47
N SER A 106 -11.68 -1.35 6.15
CA SER A 106 -10.53 -1.88 5.43
C SER A 106 -10.09 -0.87 4.36
N ILE A 107 -8.82 -0.88 3.94
CA ILE A 107 -8.39 -0.10 2.77
C ILE A 107 -9.11 -0.51 1.49
N ALA A 108 -9.65 -1.73 1.42
CA ALA A 108 -10.48 -2.19 0.32
C ALA A 108 -11.77 -1.35 0.16
N ASP A 109 -12.20 -0.65 1.21
CA ASP A 109 -13.40 0.19 1.22
C ASP A 109 -13.19 1.53 0.48
N ILE A 110 -11.94 1.95 0.23
CA ILE A 110 -11.61 3.23 -0.40
C ILE A 110 -12.19 3.33 -1.81
N THR A 111 -11.98 2.30 -2.64
CA THR A 111 -12.44 2.31 -4.05
C THR A 111 -13.98 2.36 -4.14
N PRO A 112 -14.74 1.47 -3.45
CA PRO A 112 -16.19 1.59 -3.38
C PRO A 112 -16.68 2.94 -2.84
N THR A 113 -15.96 3.54 -1.87
CA THR A 113 -16.31 4.86 -1.32
C THR A 113 -16.20 5.95 -2.38
N ILE A 114 -15.06 6.03 -3.08
CA ILE A 114 -14.84 7.01 -4.15
C ILE A 114 -15.93 6.84 -5.21
N LEU A 115 -16.12 5.62 -5.72
CA LEU A 115 -17.11 5.35 -6.76
C LEU A 115 -18.55 5.74 -6.31
N ALA A 116 -18.91 5.50 -5.05
CA ALA A 116 -20.21 5.88 -4.51
C ALA A 116 -20.39 7.41 -4.44
N LEU A 117 -19.34 8.17 -4.08
CA LEU A 117 -19.36 9.64 -4.08
C LEU A 117 -19.57 10.22 -5.48
N PHE A 118 -19.05 9.54 -6.52
CA PHE A 118 -19.26 9.91 -7.93
C PHE A 118 -20.54 9.33 -8.55
N GLY A 119 -21.36 8.60 -7.77
CA GLY A 119 -22.58 7.96 -8.27
C GLY A 119 -22.34 6.84 -9.29
N VAL A 120 -21.13 6.26 -9.30
CA VAL A 120 -20.78 5.13 -10.17
C VAL A 120 -21.34 3.83 -9.56
N PRO A 121 -21.97 2.93 -10.34
CA PRO A 121 -22.47 1.66 -9.84
C PRO A 121 -21.34 0.81 -9.21
N MET A 122 -21.64 0.19 -8.06
CA MET A 122 -20.74 -0.79 -7.43
C MET A 122 -20.75 -2.10 -8.21
N ARG A 123 -19.61 -2.79 -8.20
CA ARG A 123 -19.48 -4.16 -8.68
C ARG A 123 -19.50 -5.14 -7.51
N SER A 124 -20.01 -6.33 -7.75
CA SER A 124 -20.14 -7.45 -6.81
C SER A 124 -18.82 -8.15 -6.51
N ASP A 125 -17.77 -7.89 -7.30
CA ASP A 125 -16.44 -8.46 -7.12
C ASP A 125 -15.48 -7.56 -6.33
N PHE A 126 -15.97 -6.45 -5.77
CA PHE A 126 -15.20 -5.69 -4.79
C PHE A 126 -15.22 -6.40 -3.44
N ASP A 127 -14.03 -6.57 -2.85
CA ASP A 127 -13.88 -7.12 -1.50
C ASP A 127 -14.35 -6.13 -0.41
N GLY A 128 -14.27 -4.83 -0.69
CA GLY A 128 -14.69 -3.76 0.21
C GLY A 128 -16.10 -3.24 -0.09
N VAL A 129 -16.60 -2.40 0.81
CA VAL A 129 -17.87 -1.69 0.69
C VAL A 129 -17.65 -0.18 0.88
N SER A 130 -18.60 0.66 0.46
CA SER A 130 -18.46 2.11 0.68
C SER A 130 -18.44 2.43 2.17
N MET A 131 -17.56 3.32 2.61
CA MET A 131 -17.51 3.81 3.99
C MET A 131 -18.75 4.63 4.37
N THR A 132 -19.57 5.01 3.38
CA THR A 132 -20.91 5.61 3.59
C THR A 132 -22.02 4.56 3.74
N ASP A 133 -21.71 3.27 3.60
CA ASP A 133 -22.67 2.19 3.82
C ASP A 133 -23.01 2.05 5.31
N PRO A 134 -24.29 1.82 5.68
CA PRO A 134 -24.69 1.56 7.05
C PRO A 134 -23.88 0.46 7.77
N THR A 135 -23.35 -0.56 7.08
CA THR A 135 -22.53 -1.61 7.71
C THR A 135 -21.22 -1.06 8.28
N ILE A 136 -20.67 -0.02 7.64
CA ILE A 136 -19.46 0.68 8.09
C ILE A 136 -19.83 1.77 9.08
N LEU A 137 -20.82 2.61 8.76
CA LEU A 137 -21.24 3.73 9.62
C LEU A 137 -21.70 3.29 11.02
N ASN A 138 -22.37 2.14 11.14
CA ASN A 138 -22.83 1.62 12.43
C ASN A 138 -21.69 1.12 13.34
N SER A 139 -20.45 1.10 12.84
CA SER A 139 -19.24 0.72 13.60
C SER A 139 -18.41 1.93 14.03
N ILE A 140 -18.93 3.15 13.84
CA ILE A 140 -18.33 4.37 14.35
C ILE A 140 -18.58 4.47 15.86
N VAL A 141 -17.49 4.67 16.60
CA VAL A 141 -17.48 4.89 18.04
C VAL A 141 -16.76 6.19 18.36
N ALA A 142 -17.25 6.93 19.35
CA ALA A 142 -16.55 8.09 19.89
C ALA A 142 -15.69 7.64 21.10
N PRO A 143 -14.36 7.48 20.93
CA PRO A 143 -13.50 7.03 22.02
C PRO A 143 -13.37 8.11 23.09
N VAL A 144 -13.29 7.69 24.36
CA VAL A 144 -12.99 8.60 25.49
C VAL A 144 -11.55 9.14 25.39
N ASP A 145 -10.63 8.31 24.92
CA ASP A 145 -9.25 8.67 24.61
C ASP A 145 -8.92 8.13 23.22
N LEU A 146 -8.96 9.00 22.21
CA LEU A 146 -8.68 8.64 20.82
C LEU A 146 -7.27 8.09 20.64
N LYS A 147 -6.27 8.65 21.33
CA LYS A 147 -4.89 8.19 21.21
C LYS A 147 -4.74 6.77 21.73
N GLN A 148 -5.35 6.47 22.88
CA GLN A 148 -5.35 5.11 23.41
C GLN A 148 -6.08 4.15 22.47
N ALA A 149 -7.26 4.51 21.97
CA ALA A 149 -8.05 3.66 21.09
C ALA A 149 -7.33 3.36 19.76
N LEU A 150 -6.62 4.34 19.19
CA LEU A 150 -5.77 4.13 18.01
C LEU A 150 -4.56 3.25 18.33
N THR A 151 -3.92 3.43 19.50
CA THR A 151 -2.79 2.59 19.93
C THR A 151 -3.23 1.14 20.14
N ASP A 152 -4.42 0.92 20.71
CA ASP A 152 -5.01 -0.41 20.89
C ASP A 152 -5.33 -1.07 19.54
N ALA A 153 -5.85 -0.31 18.57
CA ALA A 153 -6.08 -0.80 17.21
C ALA A 153 -4.78 -1.20 16.50
N ILE A 154 -3.72 -0.40 16.63
CA ILE A 154 -2.38 -0.75 16.11
C ILE A 154 -1.88 -2.05 16.75
N ALA A 155 -2.13 -2.25 18.05
CA ALA A 155 -1.71 -3.46 18.75
C ALA A 155 -2.48 -4.73 18.34
N MET A 156 -3.57 -4.61 17.57
CA MET A 156 -4.31 -5.77 17.03
C MET A 156 -3.58 -6.45 15.86
N PHE A 157 -2.66 -5.75 15.18
CA PHE A 157 -1.91 -6.33 14.07
C PHE A 157 -0.88 -7.33 14.60
N GLY A 158 -1.04 -8.59 14.21
CA GLY A 158 -0.17 -9.70 14.57
C GLY A 158 0.72 -10.13 13.41
N TYR A 159 1.77 -10.88 13.71
CA TYR A 159 2.54 -11.56 12.66
C TYR A 159 1.63 -12.58 11.96
N PRO A 160 1.77 -12.74 10.64
CA PRO A 160 1.03 -13.76 9.90
C PRO A 160 1.44 -15.16 10.41
N ASN A 161 0.68 -16.17 10.00
CA ASN A 161 1.11 -17.54 10.29
C ASN A 161 2.38 -17.87 9.46
N ILE A 162 3.18 -18.82 9.97
CA ILE A 162 4.45 -19.21 9.34
C ILE A 162 4.28 -19.64 7.86
N GLY A 163 3.10 -20.17 7.48
CA GLY A 163 2.80 -20.56 6.11
C GLY A 163 2.73 -19.36 5.15
N ASN A 164 2.03 -18.29 5.55
CA ASN A 164 1.93 -17.07 4.76
C ASN A 164 3.28 -16.35 4.66
N ASP A 165 4.06 -16.29 5.74
CA ASP A 165 5.43 -15.75 5.74
C ASP A 165 6.32 -16.42 4.68
N ILE A 166 6.22 -17.75 4.58
CA ILE A 166 7.00 -18.54 3.61
C ILE A 166 6.52 -18.27 2.19
N GLU A 167 5.21 -18.25 1.97
CA GLU A 167 4.62 -17.92 0.68
C GLU A 167 5.08 -16.54 0.19
N LEU A 168 5.00 -15.53 1.05
CA LEU A 168 5.39 -14.17 0.75
C LEU A 168 6.88 -14.06 0.47
N ALA A 169 7.72 -14.75 1.25
CA ALA A 169 9.15 -14.77 0.99
C ALA A 169 9.50 -15.39 -0.36
N ILE A 170 8.83 -16.48 -0.72
CA ILE A 170 8.98 -17.12 -2.04
C ILE A 170 8.53 -16.16 -3.15
N ARG A 171 7.37 -15.51 -3.00
CA ARG A 171 6.88 -14.50 -3.95
C ARG A 171 7.89 -13.36 -4.14
N THR A 172 8.43 -12.81 -3.05
CA THR A 172 9.40 -11.70 -3.10
C THR A 172 10.70 -12.09 -3.81
N VAL A 173 11.23 -13.29 -3.53
CA VAL A 173 12.39 -13.84 -4.28
C VAL A 173 12.08 -13.89 -5.77
N ILE A 174 10.94 -14.47 -6.10
CA ILE A 174 10.59 -14.76 -7.48
C ILE A 174 10.29 -13.47 -8.27
N ALA A 175 9.61 -12.51 -7.65
CA ALA A 175 9.27 -11.22 -8.26
C ALA A 175 10.48 -10.30 -8.44
N SER A 176 11.56 -10.47 -7.66
CA SER A 176 12.76 -9.63 -7.74
C SER A 176 13.80 -10.11 -8.77
N ILE A 177 13.78 -11.40 -9.15
CA ILE A 177 14.72 -11.96 -10.13
C ILE A 177 14.70 -11.24 -11.50
N PRO A 178 13.53 -10.94 -12.11
CA PRO A 178 13.48 -10.31 -13.44
C PRO A 178 14.17 -8.95 -13.51
N TYR A 179 14.18 -8.22 -12.39
CA TYR A 179 14.75 -6.89 -12.29
C TYR A 179 16.26 -6.90 -12.03
N GLY A 180 16.88 -8.08 -11.91
CA GLY A 180 18.31 -8.22 -11.61
C GLY A 180 18.71 -7.57 -10.29
N ILE A 181 17.74 -7.28 -9.41
CA ILE A 181 18.01 -6.54 -8.19
C ILE A 181 18.59 -7.52 -7.16
N ASN A 182 19.85 -7.32 -6.81
CA ASN A 182 20.54 -8.04 -5.74
C ASN A 182 20.10 -7.55 -4.35
N LEU A 183 18.79 -7.37 -4.14
CA LEU A 183 18.17 -6.85 -2.92
C LEU A 183 18.18 -7.97 -1.88
N GLY A 184 19.22 -8.01 -1.04
CA GLY A 184 19.16 -8.79 0.20
C GLY A 184 19.12 -10.30 0.04
N LEU A 185 19.65 -10.88 -1.05
CA LEU A 185 19.76 -12.34 -1.22
C LEU A 185 20.34 -13.03 0.01
N THR A 186 21.28 -12.38 0.71
CA THR A 186 21.85 -12.86 1.98
C THR A 186 20.84 -12.91 3.12
N GLU A 187 20.01 -11.88 3.28
CA GLU A 187 19.00 -11.84 4.36
C GLU A 187 17.82 -12.76 4.06
N ILE A 188 17.44 -12.87 2.79
CA ILE A 188 16.45 -13.84 2.35
C ILE A 188 16.98 -15.27 2.51
N THR A 189 18.23 -15.54 2.16
CA THR A 189 18.85 -16.86 2.38
C THR A 189 18.90 -17.19 3.86
N LYS A 190 19.24 -16.22 4.73
CA LYS A 190 19.20 -16.41 6.20
C LYS A 190 17.79 -16.73 6.69
N PHE A 191 16.78 -16.02 6.20
CA PHE A 191 15.38 -16.30 6.54
C PHE A 191 14.91 -17.66 6.03
N LEU A 192 15.20 -18.02 4.77
CA LEU A 192 14.93 -19.37 4.25
C LEU A 192 15.67 -20.45 5.05
N GLN A 193 16.88 -20.15 5.53
CA GLN A 193 17.65 -21.08 6.38
C GLN A 193 16.98 -21.30 7.74
N THR A 194 16.40 -20.26 8.37
CA THR A 194 15.68 -20.46 9.64
C THR A 194 14.43 -21.31 9.47
N ILE A 195 13.82 -21.32 8.28
CA ILE A 195 12.69 -22.19 7.93
C ILE A 195 13.15 -23.64 7.70
N ILE A 196 14.26 -23.84 6.97
CA ILE A 196 14.87 -25.17 6.77
C ILE A 196 15.22 -25.80 8.11
N ASP A 197 15.80 -25.00 9.03
CA ASP A 197 16.21 -25.45 10.35
C ASP A 197 15.02 -25.86 11.26
N GLN A 198 13.79 -25.45 10.93
CA GLN A 198 12.57 -25.82 11.65
C GLN A 198 11.94 -27.16 11.20
N ASP A 199 12.47 -27.78 10.14
CA ASP A 199 12.05 -29.10 9.60
C ASP A 199 10.53 -29.27 9.42
N ILE A 200 9.86 -28.23 8.91
CA ILE A 200 8.43 -28.28 8.64
C ILE A 200 8.20 -28.99 7.30
N PHE A 201 7.57 -30.17 7.35
CA PHE A 201 7.29 -31.02 6.19
C PHE A 201 6.60 -30.24 5.04
N LEU A 202 7.08 -30.43 3.80
CA LEU A 202 6.78 -29.69 2.55
C LEU A 202 7.42 -28.30 2.42
N LEU A 203 7.56 -27.55 3.52
CA LEU A 203 8.10 -26.20 3.50
C LEU A 203 9.63 -26.17 3.41
N SER A 204 10.31 -27.12 4.07
CA SER A 204 11.76 -27.31 3.93
C SER A 204 12.16 -27.64 2.48
N GLY A 205 11.39 -28.50 1.79
CA GLY A 205 11.66 -28.85 0.39
C GLY A 205 11.46 -27.69 -0.60
N LEU A 206 10.48 -26.82 -0.36
CA LEU A 206 10.26 -25.64 -1.20
C LEU A 206 11.29 -24.52 -0.93
N ALA A 207 11.70 -24.35 0.34
CA ALA A 207 12.78 -23.45 0.72
C ALA A 207 14.14 -23.93 0.17
N GLU A 208 14.43 -25.23 0.19
CA GLU A 208 15.62 -25.83 -0.44
C GLU A 208 15.63 -25.61 -1.95
N LEU A 209 14.50 -25.84 -2.62
CA LEU A 209 14.35 -25.56 -4.06
C LEU A 209 14.57 -24.07 -4.35
N THR A 210 14.02 -23.18 -3.53
CA THR A 210 14.16 -21.72 -3.68
C THR A 210 15.62 -21.28 -3.42
N GLN A 211 16.29 -21.83 -2.42
CA GLN A 211 17.73 -21.59 -2.19
C GLN A 211 18.57 -22.07 -3.39
N GLN A 212 18.27 -23.25 -3.93
CA GLN A 212 18.96 -23.77 -5.12
C GLN A 212 18.72 -22.86 -6.34
N VAL A 213 17.50 -22.35 -6.52
CA VAL A 213 17.17 -21.38 -7.56
C VAL A 213 17.95 -20.08 -7.34
N VAL A 214 17.95 -19.50 -6.14
CA VAL A 214 18.73 -18.28 -5.83
C VAL A 214 20.23 -18.49 -6.12
N GLN A 215 20.80 -19.62 -5.70
CA GLN A 215 22.22 -19.95 -5.94
C GLN A 215 22.53 -20.20 -7.43
N PHE A 216 21.58 -20.74 -8.18
CA PHE A 216 21.69 -20.98 -9.63
C PHE A 216 21.51 -19.69 -10.45
N THR A 217 20.55 -18.84 -10.05
CA THR A 217 20.16 -17.59 -10.74
C THR A 217 21.21 -16.50 -10.61
N GLY A 218 22.05 -16.54 -9.57
CA GLY A 218 23.30 -15.77 -9.53
C GLY A 218 24.25 -16.02 -10.70
N ARG A 219 23.92 -16.94 -11.64
CA ARG A 219 24.78 -17.33 -12.75
C ARG A 219 24.20 -17.33 -14.18
N LEU A 220 22.88 -17.22 -14.49
CA LEU A 220 22.36 -16.95 -15.88
C LEU A 220 20.81 -16.91 -16.07
N VAL A 221 20.38 -15.98 -16.97
CA VAL A 221 19.12 -15.75 -17.78
C VAL A 221 17.80 -15.33 -17.10
N VAL A 222 17.32 -14.14 -17.51
CA VAL A 222 16.13 -13.39 -17.04
C VAL A 222 14.78 -13.92 -17.56
N ASP A 223 14.75 -14.54 -18.74
CA ASP A 223 13.48 -14.87 -19.43
C ASP A 223 12.76 -16.12 -18.90
N SER A 224 13.49 -17.17 -18.50
CA SER A 224 12.89 -18.36 -17.87
C SER A 224 12.26 -18.04 -16.51
N THR A 225 12.73 -16.97 -15.87
CA THR A 225 12.28 -16.61 -14.53
C THR A 225 10.95 -15.87 -14.54
N ASN A 226 10.66 -15.06 -15.55
CA ASN A 226 9.35 -14.41 -15.67
C ASN A 226 8.20 -15.41 -15.79
N ALA A 227 8.36 -16.45 -16.62
CA ALA A 227 7.33 -17.48 -16.79
C ALA A 227 7.11 -18.30 -15.52
N MET A 228 8.19 -18.64 -14.82
CA MET A 228 8.13 -19.35 -13.55
C MET A 228 7.55 -18.46 -12.44
N ALA A 229 7.85 -17.16 -12.47
CA ALA A 229 7.33 -16.19 -11.54
C ALA A 229 5.82 -16.01 -11.68
N VAL A 230 5.34 -15.87 -12.91
CA VAL A 230 3.90 -15.84 -13.20
C VAL A 230 3.22 -17.14 -12.79
N ALA A 231 3.83 -18.30 -13.04
CA ALA A 231 3.26 -19.59 -12.65
C ALA A 231 3.17 -19.77 -11.13
N ILE A 232 4.21 -19.38 -10.39
CA ILE A 232 4.24 -19.48 -8.93
C ILE A 232 3.31 -18.44 -8.31
N SER A 233 3.27 -17.20 -8.82
CA SER A 233 2.27 -16.21 -8.43
C SER A 233 0.85 -16.74 -8.59
N HIS A 234 0.51 -17.38 -9.72
CA HIS A 234 -0.80 -18.03 -9.89
C HIS A 234 -1.06 -19.15 -8.89
N LEU A 235 -0.07 -20.03 -8.65
CA LEU A 235 -0.21 -21.15 -7.70
C LEU A 235 -0.38 -20.69 -6.25
N LEU A 236 0.20 -19.54 -5.92
CA LEU A 236 0.11 -18.94 -4.61
C LEU A 236 -1.17 -18.07 -4.48
N GLY A 237 -1.92 -17.86 -5.56
CA GLY A 237 -3.20 -17.14 -5.53
C GLY A 237 -3.13 -15.68 -6.00
N ALA A 238 -2.01 -15.21 -6.53
CA ALA A 238 -1.92 -13.98 -7.33
C ALA A 238 -2.41 -14.21 -8.78
N GLY A 239 -3.60 -14.80 -8.92
CA GLY A 239 -4.31 -14.91 -10.19
C GLY A 239 -5.43 -13.89 -10.26
N VAL A 240 -5.61 -13.27 -11.42
CA VAL A 240 -6.76 -12.40 -11.70
C VAL A 240 -7.99 -13.31 -11.81
N ILE A 241 -8.94 -13.20 -10.87
CA ILE A 241 -10.30 -13.70 -11.11
C ILE A 241 -10.96 -12.63 -11.98
N ASP A 242 -11.28 -12.98 -13.22
CA ASP A 242 -11.92 -12.02 -14.12
C ASP A 242 -13.28 -11.57 -13.55
N PRO A 243 -13.59 -10.27 -13.59
CA PRO A 243 -14.88 -9.74 -13.13
C PRO A 243 -16.04 -10.40 -13.89
N THR A 244 -17.11 -10.73 -13.17
CA THR A 244 -18.34 -11.23 -13.81
C THR A 244 -19.34 -10.14 -14.16
N ASP A 245 -19.20 -8.96 -13.55
CA ASP A 245 -20.05 -7.80 -13.81
C ASP A 245 -19.61 -7.01 -15.04
N GLU A 246 -20.51 -6.15 -15.53
CA GLU A 246 -20.18 -5.23 -16.61
C GLU A 246 -18.98 -4.32 -16.21
N PRO A 247 -18.07 -4.01 -17.16
CA PRO A 247 -16.96 -3.11 -16.91
C PRO A 247 -17.44 -1.76 -16.38
N LEU A 248 -16.65 -1.13 -15.52
CA LEU A 248 -16.91 0.25 -15.10
C LEU A 248 -16.88 1.18 -16.32
N PRO A 249 -17.63 2.30 -16.29
CA PRO A 249 -17.54 3.31 -17.32
C PRO A 249 -16.09 3.74 -17.53
N LEU A 250 -15.70 3.97 -18.80
CA LEU A 250 -14.36 4.48 -19.09
C LEU A 250 -14.16 5.84 -18.41
N PRO A 251 -12.98 6.10 -17.81
CA PRO A 251 -12.70 7.40 -17.23
C PRO A 251 -12.80 8.50 -18.30
N GLY A 252 -13.22 9.69 -17.88
CA GLY A 252 -13.09 10.90 -18.69
C GLY A 252 -11.61 11.25 -18.95
N SER A 253 -11.36 12.31 -19.72
CA SER A 253 -9.99 12.83 -19.88
C SER A 253 -9.42 13.27 -18.53
N ALA A 254 -8.27 12.72 -18.13
CA ALA A 254 -7.51 13.19 -16.97
C ALA A 254 -6.36 14.08 -17.45
N ASP A 255 -6.23 15.27 -16.86
CA ASP A 255 -5.03 16.10 -17.01
C ASP A 255 -4.00 15.65 -15.97
N PHE A 256 -2.83 15.22 -16.45
CA PHE A 256 -1.69 14.87 -15.60
C PHE A 256 -0.68 16.02 -15.60
N SER A 257 -0.43 16.62 -14.45
CA SER A 257 0.63 17.61 -14.26
C SER A 257 1.76 17.01 -13.42
N LEU A 258 2.95 16.94 -14.01
CA LEU A 258 4.18 16.75 -13.23
C LEU A 258 4.55 18.08 -12.58
N PRO A 259 4.96 18.12 -11.30
CA PRO A 259 5.59 19.30 -10.74
C PRO A 259 6.80 19.68 -11.60
N ASP A 260 6.90 20.96 -11.94
CA ASP A 260 8.03 21.49 -12.68
C ASP A 260 9.29 21.54 -11.79
N PHE A 261 10.08 20.47 -11.80
CA PHE A 261 11.38 20.40 -11.12
C PHE A 261 12.46 21.09 -11.96
N HIS A 262 12.30 22.39 -12.24
CA HIS A 262 13.26 23.13 -13.07
C HIS A 262 14.55 23.57 -12.36
N ASP A 263 14.86 23.09 -11.15
CA ASP A 263 16.07 23.55 -10.43
C ASP A 263 16.74 22.53 -9.48
N THR A 264 16.59 21.23 -9.71
CA THR A 264 17.40 20.21 -9.01
C THR A 264 18.12 19.30 -9.99
N ASP A 265 19.46 19.34 -9.97
CA ASP A 265 20.36 18.37 -10.62
C ASP A 265 20.25 16.97 -9.94
N LEU A 266 19.05 16.40 -9.88
CA LEU A 266 18.80 15.04 -9.43
C LEU A 266 18.32 14.23 -10.63
N PRO A 267 19.00 13.13 -11.00
CA PRO A 267 18.55 12.31 -12.11
C PRO A 267 17.16 11.75 -11.80
N LEU A 268 16.22 11.97 -12.72
CA LEU A 268 14.90 11.36 -12.73
C LEU A 268 15.05 9.84 -12.58
N LEU A 269 14.62 9.31 -11.44
CA LEU A 269 14.62 7.87 -11.11
C LEU A 269 13.47 7.10 -11.76
N LEU A 270 12.57 7.80 -12.47
CA LEU A 270 11.51 7.20 -13.28
C LEU A 270 11.83 7.39 -14.76
N ASP A 271 12.14 6.28 -15.42
CA ASP A 271 12.16 6.21 -16.88
C ASP A 271 10.72 6.06 -17.38
N VAL A 272 10.13 7.18 -17.80
CA VAL A 272 8.76 7.23 -18.31
C VAL A 272 8.61 6.45 -19.63
N ASP A 273 9.72 6.24 -20.37
CA ASP A 273 9.71 5.44 -21.60
C ASP A 273 9.58 3.94 -21.32
N ALA A 274 9.92 3.47 -20.10
CA ALA A 274 9.72 2.09 -19.68
C ALA A 274 8.25 1.74 -19.38
N LEU A 275 7.38 2.74 -19.18
CA LEU A 275 5.94 2.57 -18.92
C LEU A 275 5.09 2.56 -20.20
N LEU A 276 5.65 2.98 -21.34
CA LEU A 276 4.94 3.09 -22.62
C LEU A 276 5.39 2.05 -23.66
N GLY A 277 6.13 1.02 -23.23
CA GLY A 277 6.55 -0.13 -24.05
C GLY A 277 5.67 -1.35 -23.86
#